data_AF-A0A1I5GJL7-F1
#
_entry.id   AF-A0A1I5GJL7-F1
#
_cell.length_a   1.000
_cell.length_b   1.000
_cell.length_c   1.000
_cell.angle_alpha   90.00
_cell.angle_beta   90.00
_cell.angle_gamma   90.00
#
_symmetry.space_group_name_H-M   'P 1'
#
loop_
_entity.id
_entity.type
_entity.pdbx_description
1 polymer ?
#
loop_
_entity_poly.entity_id
_entity_poly.type
_entity_poly.pdbx_seq_one_letter_code
_entity_poly.pdbx_strand_id
1 'polypeptide(L)' 'MIVTLILGLIAGLLASIVGGALSGLRIGKDALGAELAVYMGGLYGILTGSLAVVVTLIILLLT' A
#
# COMPACT_ATOMS: atom_id res chain seq x y z
N MET A 1 -12.34 6.49 21.04
CA MET A 1 -11.99 7.44 19.96
C MET A 1 -10.55 7.24 19.47
N ILE A 2 -9.52 7.43 20.31
CA ILE A 2 -8.10 7.23 19.92
C ILE A 2 -7.79 5.81 19.45
N VAL A 3 -8.24 4.79 20.19
CA VAL A 3 -8.01 3.38 19.82
C VAL A 3 -8.59 3.04 18.45
N THR A 4 -9.81 3.51 18.16
CA THR A 4 -10.48 3.32 16.86
C THR A 4 -9.69 3.98 15.72
N LEU A 5 -9.13 5.17 15.96
CA LEU A 5 -8.29 5.88 14.99
C LEU A 5 -7.01 5.09 14.66
N ILE A 6 -6.32 4.60 15.69
CA ILE A 6 -5.09 3.81 15.55
C ILE A 6 -5.37 2.52 14.77
N LEU A 7 -6.45 1.81 15.10
CA LEU A 7 -6.84 0.60 14.38
C LEU A 7 -7.20 0.89 12.92
N GLY A 8 -7.88 2.01 12.65
CA GLY A 8 -8.18 2.46 11.29
C GLY A 8 -6.92 2.75 10.47
N LEU A 9 -5.92 3.42 11.07
CA LEU A 9 -4.63 3.69 10.43
C LEU A 9 -3.88 2.41 10.08
N ILE A 10 -3.81 1.46 11.02
CA ILE A 10 -3.15 0.17 10.81
C ILE A 10 -3.88 -0.60 9.71
N ALA A 11 -5.21 -0.68 9.76
CA ALA A 11 -6.00 -1.38 8.76
C ALA A 11 -5.85 -0.76 7.37
N GLY A 12 -5.90 0.57 7.26
CA GLY A 12 -5.71 1.29 6.00
C GLY A 12 -4.31 1.11 5.42
N LEU A 13 -3.28 1.17 6.27
CA LEU A 13 -1.89 0.92 5.86
C LEU A 13 -1.72 -0.49 5.30
N LEU A 14 -2.20 -1.50 6.03
CA LEU A 14 -2.12 -2.89 5.58
C LEU A 14 -2.91 -3.12 4.28
N ALA A 15 -4.13 -2.56 4.18
CA ALA A 15 -4.94 -2.65 2.97
C ALA A 15 -4.23 -2.01 1.75
N SER A 16 -3.58 -0.86 1.95
CA SER A 16 -2.80 -0.20 0.89
C SER A 16 -1.62 -1.06 0.44
N ILE A 17 -0.84 -1.60 1.39
CA ILE A 17 0.32 -2.45 1.07
C ILE A 17 -0.13 -3.68 0.29
N VAL A 18 -1.20 -4.34 0.73
CA VAL A 18 -1.74 -5.54 0.06
C VAL A 18 -2.28 -5.19 -1.32
N GLY A 19 -3.01 -4.08 -1.47
CA GLY A 19 -3.52 -3.61 -2.75
C GLY A 19 -2.40 -3.27 -3.75
N GLY A 20 -1.35 -2.58 -3.29
CA GLY A 20 -0.15 -2.32 -4.07
C GLY A 20 0.58 -3.60 -4.47
N ALA A 21 0.71 -4.56 -3.55
CA ALA A 21 1.42 -5.80 -3.83
C ALA A 21 0.68 -6.66 -4.86
N LEU A 22 -0.65 -6.79 -4.73
CA LEU A 22 -1.47 -7.54 -5.68
C LEU A 22 -1.49 -6.88 -7.06
N SER A 23 -1.61 -5.56 -7.12
CA SER A 23 -1.55 -4.83 -8.39
C SER A 23 -0.18 -4.91 -9.04
N GLY A 24 0.91 -4.75 -8.28
CA GLY A 24 2.28 -4.91 -8.75
C GLY A 24 2.60 -6.32 -9.24
N LEU A 25 2.08 -7.36 -8.56
CA LEU A 25 2.19 -8.75 -9.01
C LEU A 25 1.50 -8.96 -10.36
N ARG A 26 0.27 -8.44 -10.52
CA ARG A 26 -0.48 -8.57 -11.76
C ARG A 26 0.22 -7.84 -12.91
N ILE A 27 0.58 -6.57 -12.71
CA ILE A 27 1.26 -5.75 -13.72
C ILE A 27 2.63 -6.35 -14.06
N GLY A 28 3.40 -6.75 -13.05
CA GLY A 28 4.72 -7.34 -13.23
C GLY A 28 4.67 -8.67 -13.98
N LYS A 29 3.65 -9.51 -13.73
CA LYS A 29 3.45 -10.74 -14.49
C LYS A 29 3.19 -10.47 -15.97
N ASP A 30 2.35 -9.48 -16.26
CA ASP A 30 1.98 -9.13 -17.64
C ASP A 30 3.15 -8.48 -18.41
N ALA A 31 3.98 -7.69 -17.72
CA ALA A 31 5.06 -6.90 -18.35
C ALA A 31 6.44 -7.58 -18.38
N LEU A 32 6.78 -8.33 -17.33
CA LEU A 32 8.15 -8.82 -17.07
C LEU A 32 8.23 -10.35 -16.93
N GLY A 33 7.08 -11.03 -16.91
CA GLY A 33 7.00 -12.47 -16.66
C GLY A 33 6.91 -12.83 -15.17
N ALA A 34 6.65 -14.11 -14.90
CA ALA A 34 6.28 -14.58 -13.56
C ALA A 34 7.41 -14.44 -12.51
N GLU A 35 8.68 -14.55 -12.94
CA GLU A 35 9.83 -14.51 -12.02
C GLU A 35 10.06 -13.10 -11.45
N LEU A 36 9.82 -12.05 -12.25
CA LEU A 36 10.00 -10.65 -11.84
C LEU A 36 8.72 -10.05 -11.23
N ALA A 37 7.57 -10.71 -11.38
CA ALA A 37 6.28 -10.27 -10.84
C ALA A 37 6.31 -10.09 -9.32
N VAL A 38 6.99 -10.98 -8.60
CA VAL A 38 7.12 -10.91 -7.13
C VAL A 38 7.90 -9.66 -6.71
N TYR A 39 8.97 -9.33 -7.44
CA TYR A 39 9.74 -8.11 -7.21
C TYR A 39 8.87 -6.86 -7.42
N MET A 40 8.04 -6.84 -8.46
CA MET A 40 7.11 -5.74 -8.70
C MET A 40 6.02 -5.64 -7.64
N GLY A 41 5.49 -6.77 -7.16
CA GLY A 41 4.56 -6.79 -6.03
C GLY A 41 5.17 -6.19 -4.76
N GLY A 42 6.39 -6.60 -4.39
CA GLY A 42 7.09 -6.03 -3.24
C GLY A 42 7.28 -4.51 -3.36
N LEU A 43 7.75 -4.04 -4.52
CA LEU A 43 7.96 -2.62 -4.79
C LEU A 43 6.67 -1.80 -4.71
N TYR A 44 5.62 -2.25 -5.39
CA TYR A 44 4.35 -1.52 -5.45
C TYR A 44 3.61 -1.55 -4.11
N GLY A 45 3.72 -2.63 -3.34
CA GLY A 45 3.18 -2.69 -1.97
C GLY A 45 3.80 -1.63 -1.05
N ILE A 46 5.12 -1.47 -1.10
CA ILE A 46 5.83 -0.47 -0.28
C ILE A 46 5.54 0.96 -0.77
N LEU A 47 5.57 1.19 -2.09
CA LEU A 47 5.31 2.50 -2.69
C LEU A 47 3.90 3.01 -2.39
N THR A 48 2.89 2.15 -2.55
CA THR A 48 1.51 2.52 -2.23
C THR A 48 1.30 2.68 -0.73
N GLY A 49 1.85 1.80 0.10
CA GLY A 49 1.78 1.89 1.56
C GLY A 49 2.37 3.20 2.11
N SER A 50 3.53 3.61 1.59
CA SER A 50 4.16 4.88 1.98
C SER A 50 3.34 6.10 1.53
N LEU A 51 2.78 6.09 0.32
CA LEU A 51 1.83 7.11 -0.12
C LEU A 51 0.59 7.19 0.77
N ALA A 52 0.02 6.05 1.17
CA ALA A 52 -1.14 6.02 2.06
C ALA A 52 -0.86 6.67 3.42
N VAL A 53 0.32 6.43 4.01
CA VAL A 53 0.74 7.10 5.24
C VAL A 53 0.85 8.61 5.05
N VAL A 54 1.55 9.06 3.99
CA VAL A 54 1.74 10.49 3.71
C VAL A 54 0.41 11.20 3.50
N VAL A 55 -0.47 10.64 2.66
CA VAL A 55 -1.80 11.22 2.39
C VAL A 55 -2.63 11.29 3.66
N THR A 56 -2.61 10.24 4.50
CA THR A 56 -3.38 10.22 5.73
C THR A 56 -2.87 11.24 6.74
N LEU A 57 -1.55 11.41 6.87
CA LEU A 57 -0.95 12.43 7.73
C LEU A 57 -1.32 13.84 7.25
N ILE A 58 -1.33 14.09 5.95
CA ILE A 58 -1.78 15.39 5.39
C ILE A 58 -3.23 15.65 5.73
N ILE A 59 -4.13 14.68 5.55
CA ILE A 59 -5.54 14.84 5.89
C ILE A 59 -5.68 15.16 7.38
N LEU A 60 -5.04 14.39 8.26
CA LEU A 60 -5.08 14.61 9.71
C LEU A 60 -4.46 15.94 10.15
N LEU A 61 -3.53 16.52 9.37
CA LEU A 61 -2.97 17.84 9.64
C LEU A 61 -3.93 18.97 9.26
N LEU A 62 -4.76 18.75 8.22
CA LEU A 62 -5.66 19.75 7.66
C LEU A 62 -7.08 19.72 8.24
N THR A 63 -7.45 18.67 8.97
CA THR A 63 -8.76 18.46 9.61
C THR A 63 -8.65 18.43 11.11
#